data_AF-A0A9J6D2K5-F1
#
_entry.id   AF-A0A9J6D2K5-F1
#
_cell.length_a   1.000
_cell.length_b   1.000
_cell.length_c   1.000
_cell.angle_alpha   90.00
_cell.angle_beta   90.00
_cell.angle_gamma   90.00
#
_symmetry.space_group_name_H-M   'P 1'
#
loop_
_entity.id
_entity.type
_entity.pdbx_description
1 polymer ?
#
loop_
_entity_poly.entity_id
_entity_poly.type
_entity_poly.pdbx_seq_one_letter_code
_entity_poly.pdbx_strand_id
1 'polypeptide(L)'
;MAMAPLMRMRVHYSPPLPPMRNQLLQRMPMGSVWKCLVYYKDPFWRKIGYSASMLFTLSEDCPVVYTIDDTKPDGHFCEWYAFSCRLLPASKARSLVNLLPEERKNMIIKAYAAAMKTDEAFNPIHYEEYNCAGEQYARGCYTCMMPPGFLTTFKNLIREPIGRLHFAGTETASQWSGYINGAIQAGERAAKEVLHSLGLIDEERIWEPEPPVDDVIPEIPFTDTFMEKHLPSVNDFLSLVCFLVPAVGATVGCALLCYRR
;
A
#
# COMPACT_ATOMS: atom_id res chain seq x y z
N MET A 1 -22.94 6.52 -6.35
CA MET A 1 -21.80 6.74 -7.27
C MET A 1 -20.58 5.98 -6.76
N ALA A 2 -20.07 5.03 -7.54
CA ALA A 2 -19.04 4.06 -7.12
C ALA A 2 -17.78 4.14 -8.02
N MET A 3 -17.19 5.32 -8.10
CA MET A 3 -15.93 5.56 -8.83
C MET A 3 -14.99 6.41 -7.96
N ALA A 4 -13.68 6.35 -8.24
CA ALA A 4 -12.67 7.14 -7.54
C ALA A 4 -13.04 8.65 -7.56
N PRO A 5 -12.80 9.41 -6.48
CA PRO A 5 -13.05 10.86 -6.41
C PRO A 5 -12.61 11.65 -7.63
N LEU A 6 -11.41 11.40 -8.15
CA LEU A 6 -10.89 12.07 -9.35
C LEU A 6 -11.79 11.85 -10.59
N MET A 7 -12.38 10.67 -10.73
CA MET A 7 -13.24 10.32 -11.86
C MET A 7 -14.61 11.00 -11.78
N ARG A 8 -15.07 11.34 -10.57
CA ARG A 8 -16.33 12.06 -10.35
C ARG A 8 -16.29 13.46 -10.98
N MET A 9 -15.12 14.07 -11.12
CA MET A 9 -14.97 15.35 -11.82
C MET A 9 -15.30 15.28 -13.33
N ARG A 10 -15.34 14.09 -13.93
CA ARG A 10 -15.74 13.93 -15.33
C ARG A 10 -17.25 13.93 -15.54
N VAL A 11 -18.03 13.92 -14.45
CA VAL A 11 -19.49 13.97 -14.51
C VAL A 11 -19.92 15.44 -14.48
N HIS A 12 -20.77 15.83 -15.42
CA HIS A 12 -21.45 17.12 -15.36
C HIS A 12 -22.66 17.00 -14.43
N TYR A 13 -22.72 17.86 -13.40
CA TYR A 13 -23.79 17.86 -12.41
C TYR A 13 -24.76 19.02 -12.66
N SER A 14 -26.06 18.75 -12.54
CA SER A 14 -27.13 19.74 -12.52
C SER A 14 -28.10 19.42 -11.37
N PRO A 15 -28.23 20.28 -10.34
CA PRO A 15 -27.48 21.52 -10.11
C PRO A 15 -25.97 21.26 -9.85
N PRO A 16 -25.13 22.32 -9.86
CA PRO A 16 -23.71 22.19 -9.54
C PRO A 16 -23.48 21.59 -8.14
N LEU A 17 -22.39 20.84 -7.98
CA LEU A 17 -21.97 20.35 -6.67
C LEU A 17 -21.65 21.53 -5.71
N PRO A 18 -21.85 21.36 -4.39
CA PRO A 18 -21.43 22.34 -3.40
C PRO A 18 -19.95 22.73 -3.57
N PRO A 19 -19.57 24.01 -3.36
CA PRO A 19 -18.21 24.49 -3.61
C PRO A 19 -17.12 23.66 -2.91
N MET A 20 -17.37 23.26 -1.66
CA MET A 20 -16.43 22.44 -0.90
C MET A 20 -16.24 21.03 -1.48
N ARG A 21 -17.29 20.43 -2.07
CA ARG A 21 -17.19 19.14 -2.77
C ARG A 21 -16.36 19.29 -4.04
N ASN A 22 -16.54 20.37 -4.80
CA ASN A 22 -15.71 20.63 -5.99
C ASN A 22 -14.23 20.80 -5.63
N GLN A 23 -13.93 21.55 -4.57
CA GLN A 23 -12.55 21.73 -4.10
C GLN A 23 -11.92 20.41 -3.61
N LEU A 24 -12.71 19.53 -2.98
CA LEU A 24 -12.29 18.20 -2.56
C LEU A 24 -11.84 17.34 -3.75
N LEU A 25 -12.68 17.23 -4.79
CA LEU A 25 -12.43 16.34 -5.92
C LEU A 25 -11.16 16.74 -6.71
N GLN A 26 -10.78 18.02 -6.70
CA GLN A 26 -9.55 18.52 -7.32
C GLN A 26 -8.28 18.19 -6.52
N ARG A 27 -8.40 17.82 -5.24
CA ARG A 27 -7.28 17.62 -4.30
C ARG A 27 -7.06 16.15 -3.91
N MET A 28 -7.69 15.22 -4.61
CA MET A 28 -7.51 13.78 -4.42
C MET A 28 -6.96 13.12 -5.69
N PRO A 29 -5.67 13.33 -6.04
CA PRO A 29 -5.07 12.66 -7.18
C PRO A 29 -4.90 11.15 -6.92
N MET A 30 -4.91 10.35 -7.98
CA MET A 30 -4.60 8.92 -7.90
C MET A 30 -3.10 8.68 -7.77
N GLY A 31 -2.74 7.60 -7.09
CA GLY A 31 -1.36 7.09 -7.09
C GLY A 31 -0.88 6.66 -8.48
N SER A 32 0.43 6.67 -8.70
CA SER A 32 1.06 6.14 -9.91
C SER A 32 1.73 4.81 -9.59
N VAL A 33 1.36 3.75 -10.30
CA VAL A 33 1.98 2.43 -10.15
C VAL A 33 1.97 1.69 -11.48
N TRP A 34 3.04 0.95 -11.73
CA TRP A 34 3.06 -0.10 -12.75
C TRP A 34 3.04 -1.45 -12.06
N LYS A 35 2.21 -2.35 -12.56
CA LYS A 35 2.23 -3.76 -12.20
C LYS A 35 2.96 -4.50 -13.31
N CYS A 36 4.15 -5.02 -13.02
CA CYS A 36 4.91 -5.82 -13.99
C CYS A 36 4.97 -7.28 -13.54
N LEU A 37 4.88 -8.18 -14.50
CA LEU A 37 4.88 -9.62 -14.32
C LEU A 37 5.98 -10.19 -15.21
N VAL A 38 6.93 -10.88 -14.61
CA VAL A 38 7.93 -11.67 -15.36
C VAL A 38 7.71 -13.13 -15.06
N TYR A 39 7.78 -13.90 -16.13
CA TYR A 39 7.50 -15.31 -16.16
C TYR A 39 8.79 -16.08 -16.42
N TYR A 40 9.02 -17.12 -15.65
CA TYR A 40 10.15 -18.04 -15.80
C TYR A 40 9.68 -19.47 -15.93
N LYS A 41 10.48 -20.29 -16.61
CA LYS A 41 10.21 -21.71 -16.81
C LYS A 41 10.03 -22.46 -15.48
N ASP A 42 10.93 -22.24 -14.53
CA ASP A 42 10.88 -22.85 -13.20
C ASP A 42 10.88 -21.78 -12.10
N PRO A 43 10.31 -22.06 -10.92
CA PRO A 43 10.44 -21.21 -9.73
C PRO A 43 11.82 -21.41 -9.09
N PHE A 44 12.86 -21.00 -9.82
CA PHE A 44 14.26 -21.22 -9.43
C PHE A 44 14.60 -20.61 -8.06
N TRP A 45 13.95 -19.52 -7.67
CA TRP A 45 14.10 -18.92 -6.33
C TRP A 45 13.79 -19.91 -5.21
N ARG A 46 12.82 -20.81 -5.38
CA ARG A 46 12.49 -21.83 -4.38
C ARG A 46 13.63 -22.83 -4.21
N LYS A 47 14.31 -23.19 -5.31
CA LYS A 47 15.46 -24.12 -5.30
C LYS A 47 16.65 -23.57 -4.50
N ILE A 48 16.80 -22.25 -4.47
CA ILE A 48 17.85 -21.54 -3.70
C ILE A 48 17.36 -21.03 -2.32
N GLY A 49 16.18 -21.46 -1.87
CA GLY A 49 15.66 -21.15 -0.53
C GLY A 49 15.00 -19.77 -0.39
N TYR A 50 14.60 -19.12 -1.48
CA TYR A 50 13.90 -17.83 -1.47
C TYR A 50 12.40 -17.98 -1.79
N SER A 51 11.59 -17.11 -1.18
CA SER A 51 10.15 -16.99 -1.43
C SER A 51 9.79 -16.02 -2.57
N ALA A 52 10.79 -15.44 -3.24
CA ALA A 52 10.66 -14.31 -4.17
C ALA A 52 9.98 -13.04 -3.59
N SER A 53 9.82 -12.96 -2.27
CA SER A 53 9.45 -11.71 -1.59
C SER A 53 10.70 -10.85 -1.34
N MET A 54 11.03 -9.99 -2.29
CA MET A 54 12.19 -9.09 -2.19
C MET A 54 11.76 -7.62 -2.09
N LEU A 55 12.48 -6.88 -1.25
CA LEU A 55 12.32 -5.44 -1.03
C LEU A 55 13.55 -4.69 -1.55
N PHE A 56 13.33 -3.74 -2.47
CA PHE A 56 14.37 -2.97 -3.15
C PHE A 56 14.30 -1.49 -2.76
N THR A 57 14.40 -1.19 -1.46
CA THR A 57 14.25 0.18 -0.93
C THR A 57 15.46 1.09 -1.14
N LEU A 58 16.66 0.52 -1.28
CA LEU A 58 17.92 1.29 -1.36
C LEU A 58 18.58 1.26 -2.74
N SER A 59 17.98 0.57 -3.71
CA SER A 59 18.54 0.49 -5.06
C SER A 59 17.96 1.62 -5.92
N GLU A 60 18.82 2.54 -6.35
CA GLU A 60 18.47 3.59 -7.31
C GLU A 60 18.33 3.02 -8.74
N ASP A 61 19.16 2.04 -9.08
CA ASP A 61 19.18 1.41 -10.40
C ASP A 61 18.02 0.42 -10.63
N CYS A 62 17.38 -0.05 -9.56
CA CYS A 62 16.23 -0.95 -9.65
C CYS A 62 14.92 -0.15 -9.64
N PRO A 63 14.10 -0.25 -10.70
CA PRO A 63 12.83 0.44 -10.77
C PRO A 63 11.74 -0.20 -9.88
N VAL A 64 11.93 -1.46 -9.47
CA VAL A 64 11.01 -2.19 -8.58
C VAL A 64 11.27 -1.83 -7.12
N VAL A 65 10.21 -1.80 -6.31
CA VAL A 65 10.32 -1.60 -4.85
C VAL A 65 10.00 -2.87 -4.08
N TYR A 66 9.00 -3.65 -4.54
CA TYR A 66 8.59 -4.87 -3.87
C TYR A 66 8.17 -5.93 -4.88
N THR A 67 8.41 -7.19 -4.49
CA THR A 67 8.12 -8.38 -5.30
C THR A 67 7.42 -9.44 -4.47
N ILE A 68 6.57 -10.25 -5.10
CA ILE A 68 5.91 -11.39 -4.48
C ILE A 68 5.84 -12.52 -5.51
N ASP A 69 6.00 -13.76 -5.08
CA ASP A 69 5.67 -14.96 -5.87
C ASP A 69 4.17 -15.02 -6.20
N ASP A 70 3.79 -15.13 -7.47
CA ASP A 70 2.40 -15.41 -7.89
C ASP A 70 2.29 -16.63 -8.84
N THR A 71 3.23 -17.56 -8.61
CA THR A 71 3.12 -18.93 -9.11
C THR A 71 1.78 -19.49 -8.62
N LYS A 72 1.00 -20.04 -9.55
CA LYS A 72 -0.36 -20.49 -9.25
C LYS A 72 -0.38 -21.66 -8.25
N PRO A 73 -1.42 -21.78 -7.40
CA PRO A 73 -1.46 -22.80 -6.34
C PRO A 73 -1.45 -24.24 -6.87
N ASP A 74 -2.02 -24.46 -8.05
CA ASP A 74 -2.05 -25.75 -8.74
C ASP A 74 -0.71 -26.10 -9.40
N GLY A 75 0.24 -25.17 -9.50
CA GLY A 75 1.46 -25.34 -10.28
C GLY A 75 1.21 -25.51 -11.78
N HIS A 76 -0.03 -25.37 -12.25
CA HIS A 76 -0.50 -25.86 -13.55
C HIS A 76 -1.37 -24.84 -14.28
N PHE A 77 -0.84 -23.64 -14.51
CA PHE A 77 -1.12 -22.95 -15.78
C PHE A 77 0.09 -23.20 -16.68
N CYS A 78 -0.04 -24.16 -17.61
CA CYS A 78 0.91 -24.52 -18.67
C CYS A 78 2.35 -24.88 -18.23
N GLU A 79 2.54 -25.92 -17.40
CA GLU A 79 3.83 -26.62 -17.14
C GLU A 79 5.07 -25.81 -16.64
N TRP A 80 5.13 -24.48 -16.72
CA TRP A 80 6.41 -23.77 -16.63
C TRP A 80 6.31 -22.28 -16.25
N TYR A 81 5.64 -21.90 -15.16
CA TYR A 81 5.51 -20.47 -14.85
C TYR A 81 5.70 -20.14 -13.38
N ALA A 82 6.85 -19.56 -13.09
CA ALA A 82 7.10 -18.86 -11.85
C ALA A 82 6.96 -17.36 -12.04
N PHE A 83 6.27 -16.70 -11.11
CA PHE A 83 5.79 -15.33 -11.26
C PHE A 83 6.42 -14.41 -10.24
N SER A 84 6.68 -13.16 -10.63
CA SER A 84 6.93 -12.09 -9.66
C SER A 84 6.01 -10.89 -9.91
N CYS A 85 5.13 -10.56 -8.96
CA CYS A 85 4.33 -9.32 -8.99
C CYS A 85 5.26 -8.16 -8.66
N ARG A 86 5.36 -7.15 -9.51
CA ARG A 86 6.22 -6.00 -9.23
C ARG A 86 5.39 -4.75 -9.07
N LEU A 87 5.74 -3.98 -8.05
CA LEU A 87 5.15 -2.67 -7.82
C LEU A 87 6.23 -1.62 -8.04
N LEU A 88 5.97 -0.75 -9.00
CA LEU A 88 6.78 0.43 -9.27
C LEU A 88 6.00 1.67 -8.83
N PRO A 89 6.04 2.06 -7.55
CA PRO A 89 5.24 3.17 -7.07
C PRO A 89 5.86 4.53 -7.37
N ALA A 90 5.01 5.54 -7.45
CA ALA A 90 5.33 6.95 -7.37
C ALA A 90 6.31 7.49 -8.44
N SER A 91 7.43 8.09 -8.03
CA SER A 91 8.37 8.75 -8.95
C SER A 91 9.01 7.77 -9.92
N LYS A 92 9.37 6.56 -9.44
CA LYS A 92 9.90 5.48 -10.28
C LYS A 92 8.90 5.07 -11.37
N ALA A 93 7.61 4.99 -11.06
CA ALA A 93 6.58 4.73 -12.09
C ALA A 93 6.55 5.78 -13.21
N ARG A 94 6.76 7.05 -12.86
CA ARG A 94 6.70 8.17 -13.81
C ARG A 94 7.96 8.32 -14.65
N SER A 95 9.14 8.03 -14.09
CA SER A 95 10.40 8.14 -14.83
C SER A 95 10.52 7.11 -15.96
N LEU A 96 9.79 6.00 -15.87
CA LEU A 96 9.87 4.89 -16.81
C LEU A 96 8.86 5.00 -17.97
N VAL A 97 8.01 6.02 -17.99
CA VAL A 97 6.94 6.18 -18.99
C VAL A 97 7.50 6.28 -20.41
N ASN A 98 8.66 6.90 -20.58
CA ASN A 98 9.28 7.12 -21.89
C ASN A 98 10.17 5.94 -22.34
N LEU A 99 10.38 4.94 -21.50
CA LEU A 99 11.16 3.76 -21.86
C LEU A 99 10.32 2.80 -22.70
N LEU A 100 10.99 1.94 -23.46
CA LEU A 100 10.34 0.81 -24.13
C LEU A 100 10.10 -0.33 -23.11
N PRO A 101 9.07 -1.17 -23.32
CA PRO A 101 8.80 -2.33 -22.47
C PRO A 101 10.03 -3.24 -22.26
N GLU A 102 10.82 -3.41 -23.32
CA GLU A 102 12.02 -4.25 -23.29
C GLU A 102 13.12 -3.67 -22.37
N GLU A 103 13.28 -2.35 -22.36
CA GLU A 103 14.23 -1.67 -21.47
C GLU A 103 13.82 -1.83 -20.01
N ARG A 104 12.53 -1.64 -19.71
CA ARG A 104 11.97 -1.88 -18.38
C ARG A 104 12.18 -3.33 -17.96
N LYS A 105 11.84 -4.30 -18.82
CA LYS A 105 12.07 -5.73 -18.56
C LYS A 105 13.54 -5.99 -18.19
N ASN A 106 14.47 -5.47 -18.98
CA ASN A 106 15.91 -5.66 -18.82
C ASN A 106 16.44 -5.07 -17.51
N MET A 107 15.98 -3.87 -17.12
CA MET A 107 16.33 -3.29 -15.83
C MET A 107 15.92 -4.22 -14.67
N ILE A 108 14.73 -4.81 -14.76
CA ILE A 108 14.21 -5.58 -13.66
C ILE A 108 14.84 -6.97 -13.57
N ILE A 109 15.05 -7.68 -14.68
CA ILE A 109 15.72 -8.99 -14.63
C ILE A 109 17.17 -8.86 -14.14
N LYS A 110 17.86 -7.75 -14.44
CA LYS A 110 19.18 -7.43 -13.88
C LYS A 110 19.13 -7.30 -12.37
N ALA A 111 18.14 -6.59 -11.84
CA ALA A 111 17.95 -6.47 -10.39
C ALA A 111 17.66 -7.81 -9.73
N TYR A 112 16.95 -8.71 -10.42
CA TYR A 112 16.63 -10.04 -9.92
C TYR A 112 17.86 -10.94 -9.85
N ALA A 113 18.64 -10.96 -10.93
CA ALA A 113 19.89 -11.70 -10.97
C ALA A 113 20.84 -11.25 -9.86
N ALA A 114 20.94 -9.94 -9.62
CA ALA A 114 21.75 -9.38 -8.55
C ALA A 114 21.23 -9.75 -7.15
N ALA A 115 19.92 -9.65 -6.91
CA ALA A 115 19.32 -9.93 -5.60
C ALA A 115 19.36 -11.42 -5.25
N MET A 116 19.04 -12.28 -6.20
CA MET A 116 19.00 -13.73 -6.01
C MET A 116 20.35 -14.41 -6.26
N LYS A 117 21.35 -13.68 -6.78
CA LYS A 117 22.69 -14.17 -7.12
C LYS A 117 22.66 -15.37 -8.08
N THR A 118 21.84 -15.28 -9.13
CA THR A 118 21.70 -16.33 -10.14
C THR A 118 21.44 -15.76 -11.53
N ASP A 119 22.03 -16.39 -12.55
CA ASP A 119 21.83 -16.03 -13.95
C ASP A 119 20.51 -16.58 -14.52
N GLU A 120 19.82 -17.47 -13.79
CA GLU A 120 18.49 -17.98 -14.20
C GLU A 120 17.48 -16.84 -14.41
N ALA A 121 17.63 -15.75 -13.65
CA ALA A 121 16.81 -14.54 -13.78
C ALA A 121 16.92 -13.85 -15.15
N PHE A 122 17.98 -14.10 -15.93
CA PHE A 122 18.14 -13.53 -17.29
C PHE A 122 17.38 -14.27 -18.38
N ASN A 123 16.70 -15.38 -18.05
CA ASN A 123 15.98 -16.21 -19.02
C ASN A 123 14.45 -16.16 -18.81
N PRO A 124 13.81 -14.97 -18.90
CA PRO A 124 12.36 -14.90 -18.83
C PRO A 124 11.74 -15.46 -20.10
N ILE A 125 10.64 -16.20 -19.94
CA ILE A 125 9.87 -16.76 -21.07
C ILE A 125 8.75 -15.83 -21.52
N HIS A 126 8.30 -14.94 -20.64
CA HIS A 126 7.26 -13.96 -20.95
C HIS A 126 7.37 -12.72 -20.05
N TYR A 127 6.81 -11.61 -20.51
CA TYR A 127 6.75 -10.36 -19.77
C TYR A 127 5.42 -9.65 -20.04
N GLU A 128 4.73 -9.27 -18.97
CA GLU A 128 3.53 -8.45 -19.04
C GLU A 128 3.68 -7.24 -18.12
N GLU A 129 3.11 -6.12 -18.52
CA GLU A 129 3.08 -4.93 -17.69
C GLU A 129 1.80 -4.15 -17.88
N TYR A 130 1.34 -3.53 -16.80
CA TYR A 130 0.16 -2.71 -16.79
C TYR A 130 0.44 -1.39 -16.07
N ASN A 131 0.32 -0.28 -16.81
CA ASN A 131 0.45 1.07 -16.27
C ASN A 131 -0.93 1.61 -15.87
N CYS A 132 -1.23 1.57 -14.58
CA CYS A 132 -2.52 2.05 -14.08
C CYS A 132 -2.75 3.56 -14.30
N ALA A 133 -1.67 4.35 -14.40
CA ALA A 133 -1.80 5.79 -14.63
C ALA A 133 -2.23 6.13 -16.06
N GLY A 134 -1.96 5.23 -17.02
CA GLY A 134 -2.41 5.38 -18.41
C GLY A 134 -3.89 5.05 -18.63
N GLU A 135 -4.53 4.37 -17.68
CA GLU A 135 -5.92 3.93 -17.81
C GLU A 135 -6.88 5.13 -17.69
N GLN A 136 -7.69 5.37 -18.73
CA GLN A 136 -8.58 6.53 -18.82
C GLN A 136 -9.59 6.59 -17.67
N TYR A 137 -10.09 5.43 -17.23
CA TYR A 137 -11.17 5.31 -16.25
C TYR A 137 -10.71 5.08 -14.81
N ALA A 138 -9.43 4.81 -14.60
CA ALA A 138 -8.82 4.71 -13.27
C ALA A 138 -7.89 5.89 -12.98
N ARG A 139 -7.12 6.34 -13.98
CA ARG A 139 -6.10 7.41 -13.91
C ARG A 139 -4.98 7.18 -12.89
N GLY A 140 -4.87 5.96 -12.37
CA GLY A 140 -3.88 5.56 -11.39
C GLY A 140 -4.37 4.44 -10.49
N CYS A 141 -3.50 3.99 -9.60
CA CYS A 141 -3.75 2.96 -8.59
C CYS A 141 -2.80 3.16 -7.39
N TYR A 142 -3.06 2.55 -6.24
CA TYR A 142 -4.26 1.75 -5.91
C TYR A 142 -5.47 2.62 -5.60
N THR A 143 -5.21 3.77 -4.96
CA THR A 143 -6.24 4.64 -4.42
C THR A 143 -5.83 6.11 -4.56
N CYS A 144 -6.76 7.00 -4.20
CA CYS A 144 -6.47 8.42 -4.12
C CYS A 144 -5.54 8.73 -2.94
N MET A 145 -4.62 9.68 -3.17
CA MET A 145 -3.76 10.23 -2.14
C MET A 145 -4.33 11.52 -1.58
N MET A 146 -4.16 11.73 -0.28
CA MET A 146 -4.59 12.93 0.42
C MET A 146 -3.36 13.81 0.72
N PRO A 147 -3.21 14.98 0.07
CA PRO A 147 -2.08 15.87 0.33
C PRO A 147 -2.18 16.51 1.74
N PRO A 148 -1.08 17.13 2.23
CA PRO A 148 -1.10 17.86 3.51
C PRO A 148 -2.27 18.85 3.61
N GLY A 149 -2.92 18.88 4.77
CA GLY A 149 -4.11 19.72 5.03
C GLY A 149 -5.43 19.16 4.50
N PHE A 150 -5.42 18.09 3.69
CA PHE A 150 -6.64 17.55 3.09
C PHE A 150 -7.63 17.04 4.14
N LEU A 151 -7.18 16.16 5.05
CA LEU A 151 -8.06 15.53 6.04
C LEU A 151 -8.69 16.56 6.98
N THR A 152 -7.94 17.56 7.43
CA THR A 152 -8.45 18.60 8.32
C THR A 152 -9.52 19.48 7.66
N THR A 153 -9.45 19.68 6.35
CA THR A 153 -10.39 20.52 5.61
C THR A 153 -11.58 19.74 5.04
N PHE A 154 -11.38 18.49 4.60
CA PHE A 154 -12.33 17.78 3.75
C PHE A 154 -12.85 16.44 4.31
N LYS A 155 -12.36 15.95 5.48
CA LYS A 155 -12.68 14.60 5.98
C LYS A 155 -14.17 14.23 5.98
N ASN A 156 -15.03 15.15 6.41
CA ASN A 156 -16.47 14.89 6.57
C ASN A 156 -17.16 14.75 5.21
N LEU A 157 -16.63 15.43 4.20
CA LEU A 157 -17.27 15.56 2.89
C LEU A 157 -17.04 14.35 2.01
N ILE A 158 -16.02 13.50 2.26
CA ILE A 158 -15.58 12.42 1.35
C ILE A 158 -16.76 11.52 0.94
N ARG A 159 -17.65 11.25 1.89
CA ARG A 159 -18.75 10.30 1.76
C ARG A 159 -20.14 10.88 2.05
N GLU A 160 -20.23 12.16 2.39
CA GLU A 160 -21.49 12.85 2.65
C GLU A 160 -22.41 12.82 1.41
N PRO A 161 -23.66 12.37 1.53
CA PRO A 161 -24.62 12.40 0.43
C PRO A 161 -24.94 13.83 -0.04
N ILE A 162 -25.27 13.99 -1.32
CA ILE A 162 -25.75 15.26 -1.88
C ILE A 162 -27.14 15.03 -2.44
N GLY A 163 -28.17 15.38 -1.68
CA GLY A 163 -29.55 15.03 -2.00
C GLY A 163 -29.69 13.51 -2.13
N ARG A 164 -30.08 13.03 -3.33
CA ARG A 164 -30.21 11.60 -3.64
C ARG A 164 -28.91 10.93 -4.13
N LEU A 165 -27.79 11.67 -4.14
CA LEU A 165 -26.51 11.16 -4.60
C LEU A 165 -25.68 10.64 -3.43
N HIS A 166 -25.60 9.32 -3.29
CA HIS A 166 -24.76 8.63 -2.31
C HIS A 166 -23.40 8.25 -2.90
N PHE A 167 -22.37 8.13 -2.06
CA PHE A 167 -20.97 7.94 -2.50
C PHE A 167 -20.33 6.68 -1.92
N ALA A 168 -20.09 5.72 -2.82
CA ALA A 168 -19.33 4.51 -2.59
C ALA A 168 -17.89 4.64 -3.14
N GLY A 169 -17.24 3.51 -3.40
CA GLY A 169 -15.84 3.44 -3.81
C GLY A 169 -14.92 3.34 -2.61
N THR A 170 -13.80 2.64 -2.77
CA THR A 170 -12.93 2.28 -1.64
C THR A 170 -12.42 3.50 -0.86
N GLU A 171 -12.31 4.66 -1.49
CA GLU A 171 -11.91 5.92 -0.85
C GLU A 171 -12.91 6.44 0.19
N THR A 172 -14.14 5.93 0.19
CA THR A 172 -15.18 6.33 1.16
C THR A 172 -15.31 5.34 2.32
N ALA A 173 -14.57 4.24 2.29
CA ALA A 173 -14.54 3.22 3.35
C ALA A 173 -13.95 3.76 4.66
N SER A 174 -14.34 3.17 5.79
CA SER A 174 -13.74 3.44 7.11
C SER A 174 -12.66 2.42 7.46
N GLN A 175 -12.72 1.21 6.89
CA GLN A 175 -11.73 0.17 7.07
C GLN A 175 -11.19 -0.27 5.71
N TRP A 176 -9.89 -0.57 5.66
CA TRP A 176 -9.22 -1.03 4.43
C TRP A 176 -9.47 -0.13 3.21
N SER A 177 -9.57 1.18 3.41
CA SER A 177 -9.71 2.14 2.31
C SER A 177 -8.51 2.03 1.35
N GLY A 178 -8.79 1.96 0.06
CA GLY A 178 -7.82 1.68 -0.99
C GLY A 178 -7.69 0.21 -1.39
N TYR A 179 -8.39 -0.70 -0.69
CA TYR A 179 -8.42 -2.14 -0.99
C TYR A 179 -9.80 -2.58 -1.47
N ILE A 180 -9.89 -3.84 -1.91
CA ILE A 180 -11.14 -4.48 -2.33
C ILE A 180 -12.12 -4.55 -1.14
N ASN A 181 -11.66 -4.90 0.05
CA ASN A 181 -12.48 -4.90 1.27
C ASN A 181 -13.13 -3.53 1.52
N GLY A 182 -12.37 -2.43 1.38
CA GLY A 182 -12.93 -1.09 1.46
C GLY A 182 -13.94 -0.79 0.37
N ALA A 183 -13.76 -1.32 -0.85
CA ALA A 183 -14.73 -1.15 -1.93
C ALA A 183 -16.07 -1.83 -1.62
N ILE A 184 -16.02 -3.06 -1.07
CA ILE A 184 -17.19 -3.82 -0.61
C ILE A 184 -17.90 -3.05 0.51
N GLN A 185 -17.18 -2.72 1.59
CA GLN A 185 -17.72 -1.98 2.73
C GLN A 185 -18.39 -0.66 2.29
N ALA A 186 -17.72 0.12 1.44
CA ALA A 186 -18.25 1.40 0.96
C ALA A 186 -19.47 1.23 0.04
N GLY A 187 -19.50 0.16 -0.77
CA GLY A 187 -20.62 -0.15 -1.66
C GLY A 187 -21.87 -0.54 -0.88
N GLU A 188 -21.75 -1.49 0.03
CA GLU A 188 -22.85 -1.96 0.88
C GLU A 188 -23.38 -0.85 1.78
N ARG A 189 -22.49 -0.08 2.40
CA ARG A 189 -22.89 1.07 3.22
C ARG A 189 -23.65 2.10 2.40
N ALA A 190 -23.20 2.46 1.20
CA ALA A 190 -23.91 3.41 0.35
C ALA A 190 -25.27 2.86 -0.11
N ALA A 191 -25.40 1.56 -0.36
CA ALA A 191 -26.69 0.93 -0.65
C ALA A 191 -27.63 0.99 0.56
N LYS A 192 -27.12 0.74 1.76
CA LYS A 192 -27.86 0.88 3.03
C LYS A 192 -28.29 2.32 3.31
N GLU A 193 -27.46 3.32 3.01
CA GLU A 193 -27.88 4.74 3.08
C GLU A 193 -29.09 5.02 2.17
N VAL A 194 -29.11 4.45 0.96
CA VAL A 194 -30.27 4.56 0.05
C VAL A 194 -31.48 3.86 0.64
N LEU A 195 -31.34 2.61 1.14
CA LEU A 195 -32.44 1.88 1.76
C LEU A 195 -33.03 2.64 2.96
N HIS A 196 -32.17 3.25 3.78
CA HIS A 196 -32.60 4.09 4.90
C HIS A 196 -33.37 5.32 4.41
N SER A 197 -32.88 6.00 3.37
CA SER A 197 -33.59 7.15 2.77
C SER A 197 -34.97 6.80 2.20
N LEU A 198 -35.20 5.53 1.89
CA LEU A 198 -36.49 4.98 1.44
C LEU A 198 -37.37 4.47 2.60
N GLY A 199 -36.91 4.57 3.85
CA GLY A 199 -37.63 4.08 5.04
C GLY A 199 -37.67 2.56 5.17
N LEU A 200 -36.75 1.84 4.52
CA LEU A 200 -36.73 0.37 4.50
C LEU A 200 -35.87 -0.24 5.63
N ILE A 201 -34.93 0.53 6.17
CA ILE A 201 -34.08 0.13 7.29
C ILE A 201 -33.85 1.30 8.26
N ASP A 202 -33.58 0.98 9.52
CA ASP A 202 -33.18 1.96 10.53
C ASP A 202 -31.74 2.48 10.30
N GLU A 203 -31.42 3.63 10.87
CA GLU A 203 -30.13 4.32 10.66
C GLU A 203 -28.94 3.48 11.15
N GLU A 204 -29.12 2.76 12.25
CA GLU A 204 -28.10 1.92 12.88
C GLU A 204 -27.63 0.79 11.94
N ARG A 205 -28.50 0.37 11.01
CA ARG A 205 -28.20 -0.69 10.05
C ARG A 205 -27.29 -0.26 8.91
N ILE A 206 -27.07 1.04 8.74
CA ILE A 206 -26.17 1.60 7.71
C ILE A 206 -24.73 1.16 7.98
N TRP A 207 -24.33 1.12 9.25
CA TRP A 207 -22.97 0.79 9.69
C TRP A 207 -22.97 -0.48 10.54
N GLU A 208 -23.29 -1.61 9.90
CA GLU A 208 -23.15 -2.92 10.53
C GLU A 208 -21.71 -3.44 10.32
N PRO A 209 -21.07 -3.98 11.36
CA PRO A 209 -19.79 -4.66 11.22
C PRO A 209 -19.96 -6.00 10.51
N GLU A 210 -18.98 -6.37 9.68
CA GLU A 210 -18.91 -7.70 9.09
C GLU A 210 -18.55 -8.73 10.18
N PRO A 211 -19.24 -9.88 10.26
CA PRO A 211 -18.83 -10.95 11.15
C PRO A 211 -17.45 -11.52 10.73
N PRO A 212 -16.62 -11.95 11.69
CA PRO A 212 -15.32 -12.54 11.38
C PRO A 212 -15.48 -13.88 10.64
N VAL A 213 -14.50 -14.19 9.79
CA VAL A 213 -14.45 -15.43 8.97
C VAL A 213 -13.27 -16.29 9.44
N ASP A 214 -13.28 -16.62 10.73
CA ASP A 214 -12.17 -17.29 11.43
C ASP A 214 -11.86 -18.70 10.88
N ASP A 215 -12.82 -19.31 10.21
CA ASP A 215 -12.72 -20.64 9.59
C ASP A 215 -11.88 -20.63 8.30
N VAL A 216 -11.75 -19.48 7.63
CA VAL A 216 -11.00 -19.35 6.37
C VAL A 216 -9.71 -18.56 6.57
N ILE A 217 -9.77 -17.43 7.27
CA ILE A 217 -8.61 -16.56 7.52
C ILE A 217 -8.65 -16.13 8.98
N PRO A 218 -7.94 -16.85 9.88
CA PRO A 218 -7.95 -16.50 11.30
C PRO A 218 -7.25 -15.16 11.54
N GLU A 219 -7.88 -14.29 12.32
CA GLU A 219 -7.25 -13.05 12.77
C GLU A 219 -6.22 -13.34 13.85
N ILE A 220 -4.94 -13.27 13.49
CA ILE A 220 -3.84 -13.40 14.45
C ILE A 220 -3.50 -11.99 14.96
N PRO A 221 -3.62 -11.72 16.27
CA PRO A 221 -3.32 -10.39 16.81
C PRO A 221 -1.85 -10.05 16.65
N PHE A 222 -1.55 -8.79 16.35
CA PHE A 222 -0.18 -8.27 16.42
C PHE A 222 0.27 -8.23 17.88
N THR A 223 1.39 -8.88 18.18
CA THR A 223 1.97 -8.91 19.52
C THR A 223 3.37 -8.32 19.50
N ASP A 224 3.59 -7.27 20.27
CA ASP A 224 4.91 -6.70 20.48
C ASP A 224 5.66 -7.44 21.58
N THR A 225 6.95 -7.67 21.38
CA THR A 225 7.85 -8.15 22.41
C THR A 225 8.15 -7.06 23.44
N PHE A 226 8.66 -7.47 24.60
CA PHE A 226 9.13 -6.53 25.63
C PHE A 226 10.15 -5.53 25.07
N MET A 227 11.09 -5.99 24.24
CA MET A 227 12.12 -5.12 23.69
C MET A 227 11.57 -4.13 22.66
N GLU A 228 10.65 -4.55 21.79
CA GLU A 228 10.00 -3.63 20.83
C GLU A 228 9.23 -2.51 21.54
N LYS A 229 8.61 -2.83 22.69
CA LYS A 229 7.86 -1.86 23.48
C LYS A 229 8.72 -0.92 24.32
N HIS A 230 9.88 -1.39 24.79
CA HIS A 230 10.65 -0.70 25.83
C HIS A 230 12.04 -0.22 25.39
N LEU A 231 12.52 -0.61 24.20
CA LEU A 231 13.76 -0.05 23.67
C LEU A 231 13.61 1.46 23.46
N PRO A 232 14.57 2.27 23.94
CA PRO A 232 14.51 3.72 23.78
C PRO A 232 14.66 4.11 22.31
N SER A 233 14.10 5.27 21.95
CA SER A 233 14.45 5.90 20.68
C SER A 233 15.93 6.28 20.65
N VAL A 234 16.49 6.58 19.47
CA VAL A 234 17.89 7.04 19.35
C VAL A 234 18.15 8.27 20.22
N ASN A 235 17.21 9.21 20.28
CA ASN A 235 17.35 10.43 21.09
C ASN A 235 17.30 10.13 22.59
N ASP A 236 16.40 9.24 23.01
CA ASP A 236 16.30 8.83 24.42
C ASP A 236 17.53 8.04 24.84
N PHE A 237 18.05 7.17 23.96
CA PHE A 237 19.29 6.45 24.17
C PHE A 237 20.47 7.41 24.34
N LEU A 238 20.65 8.36 23.42
CA LEU A 238 21.72 9.35 23.52
C LEU A 238 21.58 10.22 24.78
N SER A 239 20.36 10.61 25.14
CA SER A 239 20.09 11.35 26.37
C SER A 239 20.48 10.52 27.60
N LEU A 240 20.07 9.25 27.64
CA LEU A 240 20.37 8.33 28.73
C LEU A 240 21.88 8.07 28.86
N VAL A 241 22.60 7.90 27.75
CA VAL A 241 24.07 7.81 27.72
C VAL A 241 24.69 9.09 28.28
N CYS A 242 24.24 10.26 27.84
CA CYS A 242 24.74 11.55 28.34
C CYS A 242 24.51 11.74 29.85
N PHE A 243 23.43 11.20 30.42
CA PHE A 243 23.18 11.26 31.86
C PHE A 243 23.97 10.21 32.65
N LEU A 244 24.03 8.97 32.16
CA LEU A 244 24.62 7.86 32.89
C LEU A 244 26.15 7.85 32.83
N VAL A 245 26.76 8.22 31.70
CA VAL A 245 28.22 8.17 31.56
C VAL A 245 28.96 9.07 32.55
N PRO A 246 28.57 10.35 32.77
CA PRO A 246 29.20 11.19 33.78
C PRO A 246 28.95 10.69 35.21
N ALA A 247 27.74 10.20 35.48
CA ALA A 247 27.37 9.67 36.80
C ALA A 247 28.22 8.45 37.16
N VAL A 248 28.32 7.48 36.26
CA VAL A 248 29.16 6.29 36.42
C VAL A 248 30.64 6.67 36.50
N GLY A 249 31.11 7.60 35.66
CA GLY A 249 32.48 8.12 35.71
C GLY A 249 32.83 8.74 37.05
N ALA A 250 31.92 9.54 37.63
CA ALA A 250 32.09 10.12 38.96
C ALA A 250 32.13 9.05 40.06
N THR A 251 31.21 8.08 40.02
CA THR A 251 31.17 6.98 41.00
C THR A 251 32.43 6.13 40.96
N VAL A 252 32.88 5.74 39.77
CA VAL A 252 34.12 4.94 39.58
C VAL A 252 35.35 5.75 40.01
N GLY A 253 35.41 7.05 39.67
CA GLY A 253 36.49 7.93 40.11
C GLY A 253 36.58 8.05 41.63
N CYS A 254 35.45 8.25 42.32
CA CYS A 254 35.39 8.26 43.78
C CYS A 254 35.82 6.91 44.38
N ALA A 255 35.34 5.79 43.84
CA ALA A 255 35.72 4.46 44.32
C ALA A 255 37.24 4.19 44.18
N LEU A 256 37.84 4.59 43.04
CA LEU A 256 39.28 4.46 42.82
C LEU A 256 40.12 5.33 43.76
N LEU A 257 39.65 6.54 44.09
CA LEU A 257 40.30 7.42 45.07
C LEU A 257 40.23 6.86 46.50
N CYS A 258 39.10 6.24 46.87
CA CYS A 258 38.96 5.56 48.16
C CYS A 258 39.80 4.28 48.25
N TYR A 259 40.00 3.55 47.15
CA TYR A 259 40.80 2.31 47.12
C TYR A 259 42.32 2.55 47.16
N ARG A 260 42.79 3.75 46.79
CA ARG A 260 44.22 4.13 46.79
C ARG A 260 44.74 4.66 48.14
N ARG A 261 43.89 4.73 49.17
CA ARG A 261 44.28 5.05 50.55
C ARG A 261 44.32 3.78 51.38
#